data_AF-A0A9C9U307-F1
#
_entry.id   AF-A0A9C9U307-F1
#
_cell.length_a   1.000
_cell.length_b   1.000
_cell.length_c   1.000
_cell.angle_alpha   90.00
_cell.angle_beta   90.00
_cell.angle_gamma   90.00
#
_symmetry.space_group_name_H-M   'P 1'
#
loop_
_entity.id
_entity.type
_entity.pdbx_description
1 polymer ?
#
loop_
_entity_poly.entity_id
_entity_poly.type
_entity_poly.pdbx_seq_one_letter_code
_entity_poly.pdbx_strand_id
1 'polypeptide(L)'
;MLNALNIEVLSNVIKMPTDADILLLRRETAEWTDEQLILLPDGIRDSKARHILIDFKSTPFNKNVFKVALSYDYLYKQAKRLADQEVQTILFSAKKPQTKTLKRFDYSKTQDTGVYRSTMPILDHILLLSLNELSDEPYNAWVKCFASSRKVKKQALNQIKALALKALTSDLNGLLAGLSALWLSLSTGIYVEEEIEYEEAPTPEEVIEMGREWEQTFLDRLKVEDMLARFEAKEVLSHLKPAEIEDYLKQLNKSDNA
;
A
#
# COMPACT_ATOMS: atom_id res chain seq x y z
N MET A 1 1.00 -10.70 2.90
CA MET A 1 0.71 -11.09 1.50
C MET A 1 1.87 -10.82 0.58
N LEU A 2 2.39 -9.60 0.45
CA LEU A 2 3.68 -9.41 -0.23
C LEU A 2 4.77 -10.29 0.42
N ASN A 3 4.82 -10.37 1.76
CA ASN A 3 5.74 -11.30 2.44
C ASN A 3 5.51 -12.79 2.11
N ALA A 4 4.27 -13.19 1.80
CA ALA A 4 3.96 -14.57 1.40
C ALA A 4 4.41 -14.87 -0.05
N LEU A 5 4.63 -13.82 -0.83
CA LEU A 5 5.21 -13.87 -2.17
C LEU A 5 6.72 -13.55 -2.14
N ASN A 6 7.41 -13.68 -1.00
CA ASN A 6 8.83 -13.33 -0.84
C ASN A 6 9.15 -11.86 -1.20
N ILE A 7 8.20 -10.96 -0.96
CA ILE A 7 8.37 -9.50 -1.02
C ILE A 7 8.25 -8.96 0.40
N GLU A 8 9.37 -8.59 1.01
CA GLU A 8 9.35 -7.97 2.33
C GLU A 8 8.84 -6.53 2.22
N VAL A 9 7.83 -6.18 3.04
CA VAL A 9 7.31 -4.81 3.17
C VAL A 9 7.70 -4.24 4.52
N LEU A 10 8.45 -3.15 4.52
CA LEU A 10 8.87 -2.46 5.74
C LEU A 10 8.38 -1.00 5.74
N SER A 11 7.72 -0.61 6.83
CA SER A 11 7.52 0.80 7.21
C SER A 11 8.64 1.24 8.15
N ASN A 12 8.97 2.54 8.19
CA ASN A 12 10.03 3.10 9.05
C ASN A 12 11.44 2.53 8.77
N VAL A 13 11.78 2.45 7.49
CA VAL A 13 13.05 1.88 6.97
C VAL A 13 14.30 2.61 7.50
N ILE A 14 14.15 3.89 7.85
CA ILE A 14 15.17 4.74 8.46
C ILE A 14 14.54 5.48 9.64
N LYS A 15 15.20 5.50 10.81
CA LYS A 15 14.80 6.35 11.94
C LYS A 15 15.14 7.81 11.61
N MET A 16 14.22 8.50 10.94
CA MET A 16 14.25 9.95 10.76
C MET A 16 13.16 10.59 11.64
N PRO A 17 13.31 11.86 12.07
CA PRO A 17 12.39 12.53 12.99
C PRO A 17 11.00 12.87 12.41
N THR A 18 10.64 12.30 11.26
CA THR A 18 9.35 12.48 10.59
C THR A 18 8.70 11.12 10.39
N ASP A 19 7.40 11.00 10.68
CA ASP A 19 6.58 9.86 10.26
C ASP A 19 6.66 9.75 8.75
N ALA A 20 7.51 8.85 8.25
CA ALA A 20 7.81 8.78 6.84
C ALA A 20 6.74 7.93 6.14
N ASP A 21 6.07 8.51 5.14
CA ASP A 21 5.19 7.80 4.19
C ASP A 21 5.97 6.89 3.23
N ILE A 22 7.03 6.22 3.72
CA ILE A 22 7.96 5.44 2.91
C ILE A 22 7.78 3.97 3.17
N LEU A 23 7.46 3.26 2.09
CA LEU A 23 7.37 1.81 2.04
C LEU A 23 8.59 1.28 1.30
N LEU A 24 9.28 0.31 1.90
CA LEU A 24 10.27 -0.49 1.19
C LEU A 24 9.64 -1.80 0.75
N LEU A 25 9.74 -2.10 -0.54
CA LEU A 25 9.53 -3.44 -1.08
C LEU A 25 10.89 -4.05 -1.40
N ARG A 26 11.21 -5.19 -0.80
CA ARG A 26 12.44 -5.94 -1.09
C ARG A 26 12.08 -7.30 -1.68
N ARG A 27 12.58 -7.60 -2.87
CA ARG A 27 12.50 -8.95 -3.44
C ARG A 27 13.64 -9.83 -2.97
N GLU A 28 13.32 -11.09 -2.72
CA GLU A 28 14.31 -12.11 -2.36
C GLU A 28 14.83 -12.89 -3.58
N THR A 29 14.10 -12.83 -4.70
CA THR A 29 14.41 -13.49 -5.97
C THR A 29 15.14 -12.57 -6.95
N ALA A 30 15.76 -13.17 -7.98
CA ALA A 30 16.50 -12.44 -9.01
C ALA A 30 15.61 -11.71 -10.03
N GLU A 31 14.38 -12.17 -10.23
CA GLU A 31 13.34 -11.60 -11.11
C GLU A 31 11.99 -11.62 -10.37
N TRP A 32 11.06 -10.77 -10.80
CA TRP A 32 9.69 -10.82 -10.31
C TRP A 32 8.99 -12.09 -10.84
N THR A 33 8.26 -12.81 -9.99
CA THR A 33 7.43 -13.94 -10.43
C THR A 33 6.14 -13.44 -11.06
N ASP A 34 5.46 -14.29 -11.83
CA ASP A 34 4.19 -13.93 -12.47
C ASP A 34 3.13 -13.51 -11.43
N GLU A 35 3.09 -14.18 -10.28
CA GLU A 35 2.20 -13.85 -9.17
C GLU A 35 2.51 -12.48 -8.57
N GLN A 36 3.80 -12.13 -8.46
CA GLN A 36 4.23 -10.80 -8.01
C GLN A 36 3.86 -9.74 -9.04
N LEU A 37 4.07 -10.00 -10.33
CA LEU A 37 3.79 -9.05 -11.41
C LEU A 37 2.30 -8.68 -11.54
N ILE A 38 1.38 -9.54 -11.09
CA ILE A 38 -0.06 -9.22 -11.00
C ILE A 38 -0.34 -8.15 -9.94
N LEU A 39 0.57 -7.94 -8.99
CA LEU A 39 0.42 -7.01 -7.87
C LEU A 39 1.27 -5.76 -8.00
N LEU A 40 2.23 -5.72 -8.92
CA LEU A 40 3.15 -4.59 -9.06
C LEU A 40 2.60 -3.61 -10.09
N PRO A 41 2.44 -2.32 -9.73
CA PRO A 41 1.97 -1.31 -10.66
C PRO A 41 3.00 -1.02 -11.75
N ASP A 42 2.55 -0.37 -12.83
CA ASP A 42 3.42 0.17 -13.88
C ASP A 42 4.59 0.94 -13.27
N GLY A 43 5.79 0.82 -13.84
CA GLY A 43 7.01 1.43 -13.33
C GLY A 43 7.69 0.67 -12.18
N ILE A 44 6.94 -0.05 -11.32
CA ILE A 44 7.54 -1.01 -10.37
C ILE A 44 7.81 -2.34 -11.05
N ARG A 45 6.81 -2.86 -11.77
CA ARG A 45 6.89 -4.14 -12.48
C ARG A 45 8.01 -4.19 -13.53
N ASP A 46 8.36 -3.04 -14.09
CA ASP A 46 9.41 -2.89 -15.12
C ASP A 46 10.79 -2.65 -14.51
N SER A 47 10.86 -2.45 -13.20
CA SER A 47 12.10 -2.21 -12.48
C SER A 47 12.88 -3.49 -12.25
N LYS A 48 14.18 -3.43 -12.56
CA LYS A 48 15.17 -4.46 -12.22
C LYS A 48 15.83 -4.24 -10.86
N ALA A 49 15.45 -3.20 -10.13
CA ALA A 49 16.01 -2.98 -8.79
C ALA A 49 15.51 -4.05 -7.82
N ARG A 50 16.36 -4.42 -6.86
CA ARG A 50 15.98 -5.38 -5.81
C ARG A 50 15.23 -4.72 -4.66
N HIS A 51 15.50 -3.45 -4.44
CA HIS A 51 14.91 -2.63 -3.41
C HIS A 51 14.08 -1.53 -4.08
N ILE A 52 12.80 -1.45 -3.77
CA ILE A 52 11.91 -0.40 -4.25
C ILE A 52 11.55 0.47 -3.05
N LEU A 53 11.96 1.73 -3.08
CA LEU A 53 11.55 2.72 -2.09
C LEU A 53 10.37 3.50 -2.66
N ILE A 54 9.23 3.43 -2.00
CA ILE A 54 8.02 4.14 -2.41
C ILE A 54 7.80 5.27 -1.42
N ASP A 55 7.90 6.50 -1.88
CA ASP A 55 7.51 7.69 -1.12
C ASP A 55 6.11 8.13 -1.57
N PHE A 56 5.13 8.04 -0.67
CA PHE A 56 3.77 8.46 -0.95
C PHE A 56 3.57 9.95 -0.65
N LYS A 57 2.91 10.68 -1.56
CA LYS A 57 2.59 12.09 -1.38
C LYS A 57 1.15 12.43 -1.75
N SER A 58 0.43 12.92 -0.74
CA SER A 58 -0.91 13.52 -0.85
C SER A 58 -0.88 14.92 -1.48
N THR A 59 0.27 15.61 -1.41
CA THR A 59 0.48 16.95 -1.95
C THR A 59 0.92 16.93 -3.42
N PRO A 60 0.69 18.01 -4.18
CA PRO A 60 1.20 18.12 -5.54
C PRO A 60 2.73 18.05 -5.54
N PHE A 61 3.25 17.28 -6.50
CA PHE A 61 4.67 17.20 -6.80
C PHE A 61 5.35 18.58 -6.87
N ASN A 62 6.45 18.74 -6.13
CA ASN A 62 7.21 20.00 -6.02
C ASN A 62 8.66 19.76 -5.54
N LYS A 63 9.44 20.85 -5.35
CA LYS A 63 10.85 20.80 -4.95
C LYS A 63 11.10 20.13 -3.59
N ASN A 64 10.23 20.34 -2.61
CA ASN A 64 10.43 19.80 -1.27
C ASN A 64 10.22 18.28 -1.25
N VAL A 65 9.22 17.82 -2.00
CA VAL A 65 8.98 16.40 -2.21
C VAL A 65 10.24 15.70 -2.76
N PHE A 66 10.94 16.32 -3.71
CA PHE A 66 12.21 15.77 -4.20
C PHE A 66 13.30 15.66 -3.18
N LYS A 67 13.49 16.69 -2.35
CA LYS A 67 14.54 16.69 -1.35
C LYS A 67 14.36 15.52 -0.39
N VAL A 68 13.11 15.23 -0.03
CA VAL A 68 12.76 14.10 0.83
C VAL A 68 13.11 12.79 0.12
N ALA A 69 12.56 12.55 -1.09
CA ALA A 69 12.82 11.34 -1.85
C ALA A 69 14.33 11.09 -2.07
N LEU A 70 15.09 12.13 -2.45
CA LEU A 70 16.54 12.06 -2.62
C LEU A 70 17.28 11.73 -1.32
N SER A 71 16.84 12.30 -0.21
CA SER A 71 17.47 12.08 1.08
C SER A 71 17.29 10.63 1.52
N TYR A 72 16.08 10.08 1.36
CA TYR A 72 15.81 8.68 1.68
C TYR A 72 16.53 7.71 0.75
N ASP A 73 16.53 7.99 -0.56
CA ASP A 73 17.29 7.21 -1.55
C ASP A 73 18.77 7.12 -1.15
N TYR A 74 19.41 8.28 -0.95
CA TYR A 74 20.82 8.37 -0.59
C TYR A 74 21.11 7.67 0.75
N LEU A 75 20.37 8.00 1.80
CA LEU A 75 20.62 7.47 3.14
C LEU A 75 20.38 5.96 3.20
N TYR A 76 19.37 5.44 2.50
CA TYR A 76 19.09 4.02 2.45
C TYR A 76 20.21 3.25 1.77
N LYS A 77 20.64 3.70 0.58
CA LYS A 77 21.77 3.11 -0.15
C LYS A 77 23.04 3.10 0.70
N GLN A 78 23.34 4.22 1.37
CA GLN A 78 24.49 4.32 2.27
C GLN A 78 24.40 3.36 3.46
N ALA A 79 23.25 3.33 4.15
CA ALA A 79 23.05 2.48 5.33
C ALA A 79 23.10 0.99 5.00
N LYS A 80 22.66 0.60 3.80
CA LYS A 80 22.65 -0.80 3.35
C LYS A 80 23.83 -1.18 2.46
N ARG A 81 24.70 -0.22 2.12
CA ARG A 81 25.85 -0.38 1.21
C ARG A 81 25.43 -0.95 -0.15
N LEU A 82 24.35 -0.42 -0.70
CA LEU A 82 23.79 -0.83 -1.99
C LEU A 82 24.29 0.08 -3.12
N ALA A 83 24.49 -0.49 -4.31
CA ALA A 83 24.77 0.27 -5.52
C ALA A 83 23.49 0.93 -6.08
N ASP A 84 23.66 1.96 -6.93
CA ASP A 84 22.54 2.74 -7.45
C ASP A 84 21.51 1.88 -8.20
N GLN A 85 21.96 0.92 -9.00
CA GLN A 85 21.09 0.02 -9.76
C GLN A 85 20.30 -0.98 -8.88
N GLU A 86 20.69 -1.16 -7.62
CA GLU A 86 20.00 -2.09 -6.71
C GLU A 86 18.75 -1.47 -6.07
N VAL A 87 18.62 -0.13 -6.14
CA VAL A 87 17.52 0.63 -5.54
C VAL A 87 16.80 1.45 -6.61
N GLN A 88 15.48 1.31 -6.68
CA GLN A 88 14.62 2.20 -7.46
C GLN A 88 13.75 2.98 -6.50
N THR A 89 13.96 4.29 -6.43
CA THR A 89 13.10 5.19 -5.66
C THR A 89 11.95 5.66 -6.53
N ILE A 90 10.74 5.65 -5.97
CA ILE A 90 9.51 5.94 -6.68
C ILE A 90 8.67 6.86 -5.83
N LEU A 91 8.21 7.92 -6.47
CA LEU A 91 7.35 8.91 -5.87
C LEU A 91 5.91 8.69 -6.34
N PHE A 92 5.03 8.32 -5.44
CA PHE A 92 3.59 8.24 -5.71
C PHE A 92 2.97 9.61 -5.47
N SER A 93 2.43 10.21 -6.52
CA SER A 93 1.69 11.46 -6.41
C SER A 93 0.20 11.18 -6.53
N ALA A 94 -0.51 11.39 -5.40
CA ALA A 94 -1.96 11.30 -5.36
C ALA A 94 -2.59 12.35 -6.28
N LYS A 95 -2.02 13.56 -6.33
CA LYS A 95 -2.47 14.65 -7.22
C LYS A 95 -1.78 14.57 -8.58
N LYS A 96 -2.44 15.08 -9.62
CA LYS A 96 -1.83 15.15 -10.94
C LYS A 96 -0.63 16.13 -10.93
N PRO A 97 0.57 15.73 -11.39
CA PRO A 97 1.70 16.63 -11.48
C PRO A 97 1.42 17.79 -12.43
N GLN A 98 1.82 19.00 -12.05
CA GLN A 98 1.66 20.19 -12.89
C GLN A 98 2.72 20.20 -14.00
N THR A 99 2.31 20.54 -15.23
CA THR A 99 3.20 20.64 -16.40
C THR A 99 4.41 21.54 -16.14
N LYS A 100 4.20 22.67 -15.45
CA LYS A 100 5.29 23.60 -15.10
C LYS A 100 6.33 22.95 -14.20
N THR A 101 5.89 22.14 -13.23
CA THR A 101 6.80 21.45 -12.31
C THR A 101 7.52 20.30 -13.01
N LEU A 102 6.80 19.50 -13.81
CA LEU A 102 7.43 18.44 -14.62
C LEU A 102 8.56 19.00 -15.49
N LYS A 103 8.27 20.08 -16.23
CA LYS A 103 9.27 20.75 -17.08
C LYS A 103 10.44 21.33 -16.29
N ARG A 104 10.21 21.82 -15.07
CA ARG A 104 11.28 22.39 -14.22
C ARG A 104 12.31 21.35 -13.78
N PHE A 105 11.90 20.09 -13.65
CA PHE A 105 12.75 18.99 -13.20
C PHE A 105 13.04 17.97 -14.32
N ASP A 106 12.86 18.39 -15.58
CA ASP A 106 13.00 17.59 -16.79
C ASP A 106 12.33 16.21 -16.75
N TYR A 107 11.15 16.14 -16.12
CA TYR A 107 10.31 14.94 -16.17
C TYR A 107 9.54 14.88 -17.48
N SER A 108 9.63 13.73 -18.14
CA SER A 108 8.89 13.40 -19.35
C SER A 108 8.09 12.11 -19.14
N LYS A 109 7.00 11.97 -19.90
CA LYS A 109 6.20 10.74 -19.90
C LYS A 109 7.04 9.60 -20.46
N THR A 110 6.87 8.41 -19.88
CA THR A 110 7.37 7.18 -20.46
C THR A 110 6.34 6.57 -21.42
N GLN A 111 6.60 5.35 -21.91
CA GLN A 111 5.61 4.57 -22.65
C GLN A 111 4.40 4.19 -21.79
N ASP A 112 4.59 4.07 -20.48
CA ASP A 112 3.55 3.68 -19.54
C ASP A 112 2.77 4.92 -19.07
N THR A 113 1.45 4.84 -19.16
CA THR A 113 0.58 5.99 -18.85
C THR A 113 0.68 6.33 -17.37
N GLY A 114 0.92 7.61 -17.05
CA GLY A 114 1.05 8.07 -15.67
C GLY A 114 2.43 7.84 -15.05
N VAL A 115 3.37 7.20 -15.76
CA VAL A 115 4.76 7.02 -15.33
C VAL A 115 5.65 8.07 -16.00
N TYR A 116 6.43 8.78 -15.18
CA TYR A 116 7.31 9.85 -15.60
C TYR A 116 8.74 9.60 -15.15
N ARG A 117 9.72 9.98 -15.98
CA ARG A 117 11.16 9.88 -15.70
C ARG A 117 11.85 11.22 -15.94
N SER A 118 12.78 11.58 -15.05
CA SER A 118 13.66 12.73 -15.24
C SER A 118 14.81 12.40 -16.16
N THR A 119 15.27 13.38 -16.93
CA THR A 119 16.59 13.32 -17.59
C THR A 119 17.68 14.06 -16.80
N MET A 120 17.36 14.65 -15.63
CA MET A 120 18.36 15.26 -14.77
C MET A 120 19.20 14.16 -14.08
N PRO A 121 20.54 14.18 -14.13
CA PRO A 121 21.38 13.12 -13.57
C PRO A 121 21.18 12.82 -12.08
N ILE A 122 20.73 13.80 -11.30
CA ILE A 122 20.46 13.59 -9.86
C ILE A 122 19.07 12.99 -9.61
N LEU A 123 18.15 13.01 -10.59
CA LEU A 123 16.76 12.57 -10.45
C LEU A 123 16.37 11.44 -11.39
N ASP A 124 17.26 11.00 -12.29
CA ASP A 124 17.01 10.02 -13.34
C ASP A 124 16.64 8.63 -12.82
N HIS A 125 17.07 8.31 -11.60
CA HIS A 125 16.76 7.11 -10.84
C HIS A 125 15.53 7.28 -9.91
N ILE A 126 14.87 8.44 -9.89
CA ILE A 126 13.59 8.64 -9.19
C ILE A 126 12.47 8.62 -10.21
N LEU A 127 11.59 7.63 -10.13
CA LEU A 127 10.37 7.59 -10.95
C LEU A 127 9.27 8.41 -10.28
N LEU A 128 8.48 9.11 -11.08
CA LEU A 128 7.26 9.76 -10.62
C LEU A 128 6.05 9.04 -11.20
N LEU A 129 5.20 8.52 -10.34
CA LEU A 129 3.93 7.90 -10.69
C LEU A 129 2.77 8.83 -10.34
N SER A 130 2.00 9.25 -11.34
CA SER A 130 0.74 9.97 -11.11
C SER A 130 -0.41 8.98 -11.01
N LEU A 131 -0.94 8.81 -9.80
CA LEU A 131 -1.97 7.82 -9.52
C LEU A 131 -3.31 8.11 -10.23
N ASN A 132 -3.58 9.38 -10.55
CA ASN A 132 -4.74 9.77 -11.34
C ASN A 132 -4.60 9.43 -12.83
N GLU A 133 -3.37 9.25 -13.32
CA GLU A 133 -3.07 9.07 -14.75
C GLU A 133 -2.61 7.65 -15.08
N LEU A 134 -2.31 6.81 -14.08
CA LEU A 134 -2.00 5.40 -14.30
C LEU A 134 -3.10 4.72 -15.13
N SER A 135 -2.71 3.76 -15.97
CA SER A 135 -3.63 2.97 -16.79
C SER A 135 -4.68 2.24 -15.93
N ASP A 136 -5.81 1.86 -16.53
CA ASP A 136 -6.91 1.15 -15.84
C ASP A 136 -6.67 -0.36 -15.71
N GLU A 137 -5.41 -0.79 -15.74
CA GLU A 137 -5.03 -2.18 -15.66
C GLU A 137 -5.22 -2.77 -14.24
N PRO A 138 -5.59 -4.06 -14.11
CA PRO A 138 -5.86 -4.71 -12.82
C PRO A 138 -4.77 -4.52 -11.77
N TYR A 139 -3.51 -4.60 -12.18
CA TYR A 139 -2.35 -4.52 -11.29
C TYR A 139 -2.06 -3.08 -10.80
N ASN A 140 -2.63 -2.05 -11.45
CA ASN A 140 -2.56 -0.67 -10.99
C ASN A 140 -3.72 -0.32 -10.03
N ALA A 141 -4.78 -1.12 -9.99
CA ALA A 141 -6.01 -0.75 -9.30
C ALA A 141 -5.76 -0.38 -7.82
N TRP A 142 -4.91 -1.14 -7.13
CA TRP A 142 -4.65 -0.88 -5.71
C TRP A 142 -3.93 0.45 -5.46
N VAL A 143 -2.93 0.83 -6.25
CA VAL A 143 -2.27 2.13 -6.08
C VAL A 143 -3.21 3.28 -6.44
N LYS A 144 -4.11 3.05 -7.41
CA LYS A 144 -5.10 4.04 -7.84
C LYS A 144 -6.17 4.31 -6.77
N CYS A 145 -6.36 3.43 -5.78
CA CYS A 145 -7.17 3.73 -4.59
C CYS A 145 -6.63 4.91 -3.76
N PHE A 146 -5.35 5.26 -3.93
CA PHE A 146 -4.73 6.40 -3.25
C PHE A 146 -4.69 7.68 -4.11
N ALA A 147 -5.27 7.65 -5.31
CA ALA A 147 -5.35 8.81 -6.18
C ALA A 147 -6.24 9.93 -5.59
N SER A 148 -5.97 11.19 -5.92
CA SER A 148 -6.78 12.31 -5.40
C SER A 148 -8.16 12.37 -6.06
N SER A 149 -8.30 11.88 -7.30
CA SER A 149 -9.57 11.87 -8.02
C SER A 149 -10.53 10.83 -7.46
N ARG A 150 -11.71 11.30 -7.03
CA ARG A 150 -12.81 10.45 -6.54
C ARG A 150 -13.26 9.42 -7.58
N LYS A 151 -13.37 9.84 -8.85
CA LYS A 151 -13.73 8.95 -9.96
C LYS A 151 -12.73 7.80 -10.11
N VAL A 152 -11.44 8.12 -10.07
CA VAL A 152 -10.35 7.14 -10.19
C VAL A 152 -10.39 6.16 -9.01
N LYS A 153 -10.53 6.66 -7.78
CA LYS A 153 -10.66 5.84 -6.57
C LYS A 153 -11.83 4.84 -6.65
N LYS A 154 -13.01 5.33 -7.01
CA LYS A 154 -14.22 4.49 -7.11
C LYS A 154 -14.07 3.42 -8.20
N GLN A 155 -13.51 3.79 -9.35
CA GLN A 155 -13.24 2.84 -10.43
C GLN A 155 -12.26 1.76 -9.99
N ALA A 156 -11.14 2.15 -9.37
CA ALA A 156 -10.14 1.24 -8.83
C ALA A 156 -10.75 0.27 -7.81
N LEU A 157 -11.55 0.78 -6.87
CA LEU A 157 -12.21 -0.05 -5.87
C LEU A 157 -13.17 -1.06 -6.52
N ASN A 158 -13.95 -0.64 -7.52
CA ASN A 158 -14.84 -1.54 -8.25
C ASN A 158 -14.08 -2.63 -9.00
N GLN A 159 -12.93 -2.31 -9.61
CA GLN A 159 -12.06 -3.28 -10.25
C GLN A 159 -11.53 -4.31 -9.24
N ILE A 160 -11.05 -3.84 -8.09
CA ILE A 160 -10.57 -4.71 -7.00
C ILE A 160 -11.69 -5.63 -6.51
N LYS A 161 -12.89 -5.11 -6.25
CA LYS A 161 -14.07 -5.91 -5.87
C LYS A 161 -14.39 -6.97 -6.93
N ALA A 162 -14.40 -6.60 -8.21
CA ALA A 162 -14.67 -7.52 -9.30
C ALA A 162 -13.61 -8.64 -9.42
N LEU A 163 -12.33 -8.31 -9.22
CA LEU A 163 -11.24 -9.31 -9.19
C LEU A 163 -11.38 -10.23 -7.99
N ALA A 164 -11.66 -9.67 -6.80
CA ALA A 164 -11.86 -10.40 -5.56
C ALA A 164 -13.04 -11.38 -5.62
N LEU A 165 -14.10 -11.02 -6.35
CA LEU A 165 -15.25 -11.89 -6.59
C LEU A 165 -14.94 -13.01 -7.60
N LYS A 166 -14.04 -12.78 -8.56
CA LYS A 166 -13.66 -13.75 -9.59
C LYS A 166 -12.58 -14.72 -9.12
N ALA A 167 -11.60 -14.23 -8.37
CA ALA A 167 -10.48 -14.99 -7.88
C ALA A 167 -10.76 -15.39 -6.42
N LEU A 168 -11.43 -16.53 -6.25
CA LEU A 168 -11.63 -17.22 -4.96
C LEU A 168 -10.31 -17.84 -4.44
N THR A 169 -9.20 -17.09 -4.47
CA THR A 169 -7.87 -17.57 -4.10
C THR A 169 -7.38 -16.88 -2.82
N SER A 170 -6.72 -17.63 -1.95
CA SER A 170 -6.15 -17.15 -0.67
C SER A 170 -5.21 -15.95 -0.83
N ASP A 171 -4.48 -15.87 -1.95
CA ASP A 171 -3.38 -14.92 -2.11
C ASP A 171 -3.89 -13.51 -2.42
N LEU A 172 -5.00 -13.42 -3.18
CA LEU A 172 -5.70 -12.16 -3.41
C LEU A 172 -6.39 -11.64 -2.14
N ASN A 173 -6.86 -12.52 -1.25
CA ASN A 173 -7.41 -12.10 0.05
C ASN A 173 -6.35 -11.45 0.92
N GLY A 174 -5.15 -12.03 0.92
CA GLY A 174 -3.98 -11.42 1.51
C GLY A 174 -3.69 -10.02 0.92
N LEU A 175 -3.93 -9.82 -0.39
CA LEU A 175 -3.76 -8.55 -1.09
C LEU A 175 -4.64 -7.48 -0.51
N LEU A 176 -5.93 -7.75 -0.53
CA LEU A 176 -6.95 -6.85 -0.01
C LEU A 176 -6.67 -6.52 1.45
N ALA A 177 -6.33 -7.51 2.27
CA ALA A 177 -6.01 -7.32 3.68
C ALA A 177 -4.79 -6.41 3.91
N GLY A 178 -3.71 -6.61 3.14
CA GLY A 178 -2.52 -5.77 3.23
C GLY A 178 -2.76 -4.33 2.74
N LEU A 179 -3.56 -4.18 1.68
CA LEU A 179 -3.96 -2.88 1.16
C LEU A 179 -4.89 -2.13 2.12
N SER A 180 -5.84 -2.82 2.75
CA SER A 180 -6.69 -2.27 3.81
C SER A 180 -5.85 -1.80 4.99
N ALA A 181 -4.89 -2.61 5.44
CA ALA A 181 -4.03 -2.27 6.57
C ALA A 181 -3.11 -1.09 6.24
N LEU A 182 -2.55 -1.04 5.01
CA LEU A 182 -1.75 0.08 4.53
C LEU A 182 -2.59 1.35 4.42
N TRP A 183 -3.80 1.25 3.86
CA TRP A 183 -4.73 2.37 3.76
C TRP A 183 -5.13 2.88 5.14
N LEU A 184 -5.47 1.97 6.06
CA LEU A 184 -5.77 2.32 7.45
C LEU A 184 -4.59 3.04 8.09
N SER A 185 -3.37 2.51 7.96
CA SER A 185 -2.14 3.13 8.49
C SER A 185 -1.86 4.51 7.89
N LEU A 186 -2.07 4.70 6.58
CA LEU A 186 -1.90 6.00 5.91
C LEU A 186 -3.04 6.98 6.22
N SER A 187 -4.21 6.48 6.63
CA SER A 187 -5.36 7.30 7.04
C SER A 187 -5.34 7.67 8.52
N THR A 188 -4.73 6.83 9.37
CA THR A 188 -4.64 7.05 10.83
C THR A 188 -3.36 7.80 11.24
N GLY A 189 -2.30 7.75 10.44
CA GLY A 189 -1.13 8.62 10.56
C GLY A 189 -1.33 9.94 9.80
N ILE A 190 -2.00 10.91 10.42
CA ILE A 190 -2.00 12.35 10.08
C ILE A 190 -2.27 12.70 8.60
N TYR A 191 -3.51 13.11 8.28
CA TYR A 191 -3.81 14.38 7.58
C TYR A 191 -5.30 14.75 7.80
N VAL A 192 -5.60 15.30 8.97
CA VAL A 192 -6.62 16.36 9.09
C VAL A 192 -5.85 17.66 9.27
N GLU A 193 -5.06 18.04 8.27
CA GLU A 193 -4.64 19.44 8.16
C GLU A 193 -5.71 20.15 7.32
N GLU A 194 -6.31 21.16 7.95
CA GLU A 194 -7.20 22.12 7.34
C GLU A 194 -6.60 22.64 6.03
N GLU A 195 -7.44 22.82 5.01
CA GLU A 195 -7.10 23.15 3.61
C GLU A 195 -6.72 21.98 2.69
N ILE A 196 -7.46 20.86 2.77
CA ILE A 196 -7.68 20.05 1.57
C ILE A 196 -8.83 20.66 0.79
N GLU A 197 -8.54 21.58 -0.13
CA GLU A 197 -9.48 21.98 -1.17
C GLU A 197 -9.62 20.79 -2.14
N TYR A 198 -10.46 19.84 -1.76
CA TYR A 198 -11.01 18.87 -2.67
C TYR A 198 -11.97 19.62 -3.61
N GLU A 199 -11.95 19.32 -4.90
CA GLU A 199 -13.06 19.72 -5.78
C GLU A 199 -14.40 19.09 -5.33
N GLU A 200 -14.37 18.13 -4.39
CA GLU A 200 -15.43 17.74 -3.46
C GLU A 200 -14.82 16.78 -2.42
N ALA A 201 -14.73 17.18 -1.15
CA ALA A 201 -14.19 16.30 -0.11
C ALA A 201 -15.13 15.11 0.04
N PRO A 202 -14.63 13.86 0.16
CA PRO A 202 -15.51 12.76 0.54
C PRO A 202 -16.15 13.14 1.87
N THR A 203 -17.48 13.01 1.97
CA THR A 203 -18.14 13.38 3.22
C THR A 203 -17.65 12.44 4.33
N PRO A 204 -17.67 12.87 5.60
CA PRO A 204 -17.35 12.00 6.72
C PRO A 204 -18.10 10.66 6.65
N GLU A 205 -19.37 10.67 6.23
CA GLU A 205 -20.19 9.47 6.04
C GLU A 205 -19.64 8.54 4.97
N GLU A 206 -19.15 9.08 3.85
CA GLU A 206 -18.58 8.29 2.75
C GLU A 206 -17.21 7.70 3.12
N VAL A 207 -16.40 8.42 3.90
CA VAL A 207 -15.13 7.90 4.45
C VAL A 207 -15.42 6.76 5.43
N ILE A 208 -16.43 6.94 6.28
CA ILE A 208 -16.88 5.92 7.23
C ILE A 208 -17.50 4.73 6.49
N GLU A 209 -18.27 4.95 5.43
CA GLU A 209 -18.89 3.89 4.63
C GLU A 209 -17.82 3.10 3.87
N MET A 210 -16.87 3.78 3.22
CA MET A 210 -15.71 3.10 2.63
C MET A 210 -14.91 2.33 3.70
N GLY A 211 -14.62 2.94 4.84
CA GLY A 211 -13.96 2.29 5.97
C GLY A 211 -14.69 1.03 6.42
N ARG A 212 -16.03 1.10 6.56
CA ARG A 212 -16.89 -0.04 6.91
C ARG A 212 -16.93 -1.11 5.82
N GLU A 213 -17.01 -0.74 4.55
CA GLU A 213 -16.99 -1.70 3.44
C GLU A 213 -15.67 -2.48 3.41
N TRP A 214 -14.56 -1.79 3.65
CA TRP A 214 -13.23 -2.41 3.72
C TRP A 214 -13.04 -3.23 5.00
N GLU A 215 -13.51 -2.74 6.15
CA GLU A 215 -13.53 -3.44 7.43
C GLU A 215 -14.34 -4.73 7.32
N GLN A 216 -15.56 -4.67 6.78
CA GLN A 216 -16.40 -5.85 6.60
C GLN A 216 -15.76 -6.85 5.62
N THR A 217 -15.22 -6.36 4.50
CA THR A 217 -14.50 -7.22 3.54
C THR A 217 -13.28 -7.90 4.17
N PHE A 218 -12.61 -7.22 5.10
CA PHE A 218 -11.47 -7.74 5.86
C PHE A 218 -11.91 -8.75 6.93
N LEU A 219 -12.92 -8.42 7.72
CA LEU A 219 -13.46 -9.26 8.80
C LEU A 219 -14.10 -10.54 8.26
N ASP A 220 -14.85 -10.46 7.16
CA ASP A 220 -15.51 -11.62 6.53
C ASP A 220 -14.52 -12.68 6.02
N ARG A 221 -13.24 -12.33 5.92
CA ARG A 221 -12.19 -13.16 5.31
C ARG A 221 -11.06 -13.49 6.27
N LEU A 222 -11.11 -13.00 7.52
CA LEU A 222 -10.17 -13.40 8.56
C LEU A 222 -10.54 -14.77 9.10
N LYS A 223 -9.56 -15.67 9.23
CA LYS A 223 -9.77 -16.89 10.01
C LYS A 223 -9.89 -16.53 11.48
N VAL A 224 -10.75 -17.26 12.19
CA VAL A 224 -10.95 -17.07 13.63
C VAL A 224 -9.63 -17.23 14.39
N GLU A 225 -8.79 -18.21 13.98
CA GLU A 225 -7.48 -18.41 14.59
C GLU A 225 -6.56 -17.18 14.46
N ASP A 226 -6.49 -16.59 13.26
CA ASP A 226 -5.64 -15.41 12.98
C ASP A 226 -6.13 -14.15 13.70
N MET A 227 -7.44 -14.05 13.96
CA MET A 227 -8.04 -12.97 14.71
C MET A 227 -7.74 -13.11 16.21
N LEU A 228 -7.96 -14.31 16.75
CA LEU A 228 -7.76 -14.60 18.18
C LEU A 228 -6.28 -14.56 18.57
N ALA A 229 -5.36 -14.88 17.67
CA ALA A 229 -3.91 -14.82 17.92
C ALA A 229 -3.39 -13.41 18.26
N ARG A 230 -4.18 -12.35 18.03
CA ARG A 230 -3.83 -10.96 18.32
C ARG A 230 -4.11 -10.55 19.77
N PHE A 231 -4.87 -11.36 20.49
CA PHE A 231 -5.32 -11.07 21.85
C PHE A 231 -4.72 -12.11 22.80
N GLU A 232 -4.45 -11.71 24.04
CA GLU A 232 -4.04 -12.68 25.05
C GLU A 232 -5.20 -13.62 25.38
N ALA A 233 -4.91 -14.90 25.67
CA ALA A 233 -5.94 -15.89 25.98
C ALA A 233 -6.88 -15.43 27.11
N LYS A 234 -6.35 -14.72 28.10
CA LYS A 234 -7.13 -14.17 29.21
C LYS A 234 -8.09 -13.06 28.77
N GLU A 235 -7.68 -12.24 27.80
CA GLU A 235 -8.51 -11.17 27.23
C GLU A 235 -9.65 -11.78 26.42
N VAL A 236 -9.35 -12.77 25.56
CA VAL A 236 -10.37 -13.53 24.80
C VAL A 236 -11.40 -14.16 25.74
N LEU A 237 -10.95 -14.86 26.78
CA LEU A 237 -11.83 -15.52 27.75
C LEU A 237 -12.67 -14.55 28.56
N SER A 238 -12.21 -13.30 28.76
CA SER A 238 -12.96 -12.30 29.53
C SER A 238 -14.24 -11.83 28.84
N HIS A 239 -14.37 -12.05 27.54
CA HIS A 239 -15.54 -11.73 26.74
C HIS A 239 -16.57 -12.86 26.65
N LEU A 240 -16.25 -14.06 27.16
CA LEU A 240 -17.16 -15.20 27.20
C LEU A 240 -17.81 -15.33 28.58
N LYS A 241 -19.08 -15.75 28.64
CA LYS A 241 -19.71 -15.99 29.94
C LYS A 241 -19.14 -17.26 30.57
N PRO A 242 -18.91 -17.30 31.90
CA PRO A 242 -18.40 -18.49 32.57
C PRO A 242 -19.20 -19.77 32.26
N ALA A 243 -20.53 -19.66 32.18
CA ALA A 243 -21.40 -20.79 31.84
C ALA A 243 -21.17 -21.35 30.42
N GLU A 244 -20.84 -20.51 29.43
CA GLU A 244 -20.58 -20.93 28.05
C GLU A 244 -19.24 -21.68 27.95
N ILE A 245 -18.24 -21.23 28.72
CA ILE A 245 -16.93 -21.90 28.83
C ILE A 245 -17.11 -23.27 29.48
N GLU A 246 -17.84 -23.34 30.60
CA GLU A 246 -18.09 -24.59 31.31
C GLU A 246 -18.83 -25.62 30.45
N ASP A 247 -19.85 -25.20 29.69
CA ASP A 247 -20.60 -26.12 28.84
C ASP A 247 -19.78 -26.63 27.66
N TYR A 248 -18.89 -25.81 27.09
CA TYR A 248 -17.95 -26.27 26.06
C TYR A 248 -16.93 -27.28 26.63
N LEU A 249 -16.37 -27.04 27.82
CA LEU A 249 -15.45 -27.97 28.46
C LEU A 249 -16.11 -29.32 28.80
N LYS A 250 -17.39 -29.31 29.21
CA LYS A 250 -18.17 -30.55 29.42
C LYS A 250 -18.37 -31.33 28.13
N GLN A 251 -18.51 -30.67 26.98
CA GLN A 251 -18.64 -31.33 25.68
C GLN A 251 -17.31 -31.98 25.26
N LEU A 252 -16.18 -31.27 25.38
CA LEU A 252 -14.85 -31.83 25.10
C LEU A 252 -14.54 -33.08 25.93
N ASN A 253 -14.82 -33.03 27.24
CA ASN A 253 -14.60 -34.17 28.14
C ASN A 253 -15.50 -35.38 27.84
N LYS A 254 -16.62 -35.20 27.13
CA LYS A 254 -17.46 -36.31 26.64
C LYS A 254 -16.92 -36.90 25.35
N SER A 255 -16.28 -36.09 24.50
CA SER A 255 -15.65 -36.52 23.25
C SER A 255 -14.43 -37.40 23.47
N ASP A 256 -13.66 -37.13 24.53
CA ASP A 256 -12.43 -37.89 24.86
C ASP A 256 -12.68 -39.23 25.56
N ASN A 257 -13.94 -39.52 25.92
CA ASN A 257 -14.36 -40.76 26.58
C ASN A 257 -15.24 -41.67 25.68
N ALA A 258 -15.30 -41.37 24.38
CA ALA A 258 -15.98 -42.16 23.35
C ALA A 258 -14.96 -42.74 22.35
#